data_AF-A0A7J8XXJ6-F1
#
_entry.id   AF-A0A7J8XXJ6-F1
#
_cell.length_a   1.000
_cell.length_b   1.000
_cell.length_c   1.000
_cell.angle_alpha   90.00
_cell.angle_beta   90.00
_cell.angle_gamma   90.00
#
_symmetry.space_group_name_H-M   'P 1'
#
loop_
_entity.id
_entity.type
_entity.pdbx_description
1 polymer ?
#
loop_
_entity_poly.entity_id
_entity_poly.type
_entity_poly.pdbx_seq_one_letter_code
_entity_poly.pdbx_strand_id
1 'polypeptide(L)'
;METVFATTEGVIWKQNAEWILGYNHYLGSCSIFEVELLGILDGLAIIQISGYKNVLIHTNSLESLKLCRLAVWLVRSQLYKL
;
A
#
# COMPACT_ATOMS: atom_id res chain seq x y z
N MET A 1 6.00 19.91 -6.65
CA MET A 1 6.68 18.84 -5.89
C MET A 1 7.87 18.41 -6.70
N GLU A 2 9.05 18.33 -6.09
CA GLU A 2 10.21 17.76 -6.77
C GLU A 2 9.98 16.28 -7.03
N THR A 3 10.30 15.84 -8.25
CA THR A 3 10.18 14.45 -8.68
C THR A 3 11.57 13.86 -8.86
N VAL A 4 11.75 12.64 -8.38
CA VAL A 4 13.00 11.89 -8.51
C VAL A 4 12.72 10.56 -9.17
N PHE A 5 13.73 9.99 -9.85
CA PHE A 5 13.63 8.60 -10.28
C PHE A 5 13.62 7.71 -9.04
N ALA A 6 12.58 6.91 -8.89
CA ALA A 6 12.37 6.14 -7.69
C ALA A 6 11.93 4.71 -7.97
N THR A 7 12.15 3.91 -6.95
CA THR A 7 11.69 2.53 -6.82
C THR A 7 10.94 2.46 -5.51
N THR A 8 9.85 1.69 -5.49
CA THR A 8 9.18 1.32 -4.25
C THR A 8 9.48 -0.12 -3.92
N GLU A 9 9.45 -0.44 -2.63
CA GLU A 9 9.69 -1.78 -2.14
C GLU A 9 8.78 -2.06 -0.95
N GLY A 10 8.54 -3.34 -0.70
CA GLY A 10 7.79 -3.75 0.46
C GLY A 10 7.89 -5.23 0.71
N VAL A 11 7.38 -5.61 1.87
CA VAL A 11 7.48 -6.98 2.35
C VAL A 11 6.14 -7.41 2.92
N ILE A 12 5.71 -8.63 2.57
CA ILE A 12 4.47 -9.22 3.06
C ILE A 12 4.82 -10.34 4.04
N TRP A 13 4.22 -10.25 5.23
CA TRP A 13 4.46 -11.15 6.35
C TRP A 13 3.12 -11.74 6.78
N LYS A 14 3.13 -12.99 7.23
CA LYS A 14 2.00 -13.57 7.96
C LYS A 14 2.02 -13.09 9.42
N GLN A 15 0.89 -13.28 10.09
CA GLN A 15 0.72 -12.92 11.50
C GLN A 15 1.69 -13.66 12.44
N ASN A 16 2.15 -14.85 12.07
CA ASN A 16 3.15 -15.64 12.81
C ASN A 16 4.60 -15.22 12.51
N ALA A 17 4.81 -14.01 11.96
CA ALA A 17 6.11 -13.48 11.53
C ALA A 17 6.82 -14.31 10.44
N GLU A 18 6.08 -15.17 9.72
CA GLU A 18 6.59 -15.88 8.56
C GLU A 18 6.60 -14.95 7.34
N TRP A 19 7.75 -14.84 6.67
CA TRP A 19 7.89 -14.08 5.45
C TRP A 19 7.15 -14.79 4.29
N ILE A 20 6.27 -14.07 3.59
CA ILE A 20 5.59 -14.60 2.40
C ILE A 20 6.41 -14.26 1.16
N LEU A 21 6.64 -12.96 0.93
CA LEU A 21 7.41 -12.45 -0.21
C LEU A 21 7.83 -10.99 0.01
N GLY A 22 8.89 -10.60 -0.67
CA GLY A 22 9.29 -9.21 -0.86
C GLY A 22 9.03 -8.80 -2.30
N TYR A 23 8.74 -7.53 -2.54
CA TYR A 23 8.53 -6.99 -3.87
C TYR A 23 9.28 -5.66 -4.03
N ASN A 24 9.64 -5.36 -5.27
CA ASN A 24 10.16 -4.08 -5.68
C ASN A 24 9.52 -3.69 -7.03
N HIS A 25 9.38 -2.38 -7.26
CA HIS A 25 8.80 -1.86 -8.49
C HIS A 25 9.48 -0.53 -8.82
N TYR A 26 10.12 -0.47 -10.00
CA TYR A 26 10.66 0.76 -10.53
C TYR A 26 9.54 1.65 -11.07
N LEU A 27 9.38 2.83 -10.49
CA LEU A 27 8.25 3.74 -10.75
C LEU A 27 8.57 4.85 -11.77
N GLY A 28 9.84 5.00 -12.13
CA GLY A 28 10.28 6.14 -12.94
C GLY A 28 10.26 7.44 -12.12
N SER A 29 9.97 8.57 -12.77
CA SER A 29 9.96 9.88 -12.11
C SER A 29 8.66 10.10 -11.34
N CYS A 30 8.76 10.25 -10.01
CA CYS A 30 7.62 10.48 -9.15
C CYS A 30 8.04 11.27 -7.88
N SER A 31 7.05 11.82 -7.19
CA SER A 31 7.24 12.46 -5.89
C SER A 31 7.37 11.42 -4.77
N ILE A 32 7.99 11.81 -3.65
CA ILE A 32 8.14 10.93 -2.47
C ILE A 32 6.78 10.39 -2.00
N PHE A 33 5.74 11.22 -2.04
CA PHE A 33 4.39 10.82 -1.66
C PHE A 33 3.82 9.74 -2.60
N GLU A 34 4.03 9.88 -3.91
CA GLU A 34 3.59 8.90 -4.90
C GLU A 34 4.31 7.55 -4.73
N VAL A 35 5.61 7.56 -4.43
CA VAL A 35 6.39 6.33 -4.19
C VAL A 35 5.79 5.49 -3.06
N GLU A 36 5.48 6.13 -1.94
CA GLU A 36 4.91 5.48 -0.76
C GLU A 36 3.49 4.95 -1.04
N LEU A 37 2.66 5.75 -1.72
CA LEU A 37 1.29 5.35 -2.03
C LEU A 37 1.25 4.19 -3.03
N LEU A 38 2.09 4.23 -4.06
CA LEU A 38 2.18 3.17 -5.07
C LEU A 38 2.73 1.87 -4.47
N GLY A 39 3.71 1.96 -3.56
CA GLY A 39 4.19 0.79 -2.81
C GLY A 39 3.07 0.09 -2.04
N ILE A 40 2.24 0.85 -1.32
CA ILE A 40 1.07 0.30 -0.62
C ILE A 40 0.09 -0.35 -1.60
N LEU A 41 -0.17 0.28 -2.74
CA LEU A 41 -1.08 -0.27 -3.76
C LEU A 41 -0.55 -1.57 -4.36
N ASP A 42 0.74 -1.64 -4.68
CA ASP A 42 1.40 -2.86 -5.18
C ASP A 42 1.28 -4.00 -4.16
N GLY A 43 1.59 -3.72 -2.89
CA GLY A 43 1.45 -4.69 -1.81
C GLY A 43 0.01 -5.19 -1.65
N LEU A 44 -0.98 -4.29 -1.72
CA LEU A 44 -2.40 -4.65 -1.64
C LEU A 44 -2.85 -5.49 -2.84
N ALA A 45 -2.40 -5.16 -4.06
CA ALA A 45 -2.72 -5.94 -5.25
C ALA A 45 -2.18 -7.37 -5.14
N ILE A 46 -0.93 -7.53 -4.68
CA ILE A 46 -0.31 -8.84 -4.47
C ILE A 46 -1.10 -9.65 -3.42
N ILE A 47 -1.46 -9.04 -2.29
CA ILE A 47 -2.25 -9.68 -1.24
C ILE A 47 -3.62 -10.11 -1.78
N GLN A 48 -4.29 -9.24 -2.54
CA GLN A 48 -5.61 -9.53 -3.09
C GLN A 48 -5.57 -10.72 -4.06
N ILE A 49 -4.58 -10.75 -4.96
CA ILE A 49 -4.34 -11.87 -5.88
C ILE A 49 -4.04 -13.15 -5.09
N SER A 50 -3.35 -13.04 -3.96
CA SER A 50 -3.04 -14.17 -3.07
C SER A 50 -4.21 -14.64 -2.21
N GLY A 51 -5.36 -13.96 -2.26
CA GLY A 51 -6.59 -14.34 -1.55
C GLY A 51 -6.65 -13.96 -0.07
N TYR A 52 -5.72 -13.15 0.45
CA TYR A 52 -5.76 -12.66 1.83
C TYR A 52 -6.73 -11.47 1.97
N LYS A 53 -7.52 -11.46 3.05
CA LYS A 53 -8.58 -10.45 3.27
C LYS A 53 -8.27 -9.43 4.37
N ASN A 54 -7.55 -9.85 5.40
CA ASN A 54 -7.21 -9.00 6.55
C ASN A 54 -5.74 -8.60 6.44
N VAL A 55 -5.51 -7.30 6.24
CA VAL A 55 -4.17 -6.75 6.03
C VAL A 55 -3.91 -5.68 7.06
N LEU A 56 -2.72 -5.73 7.66
CA LEU A 56 -2.17 -4.65 8.46
C LEU A 56 -1.06 -3.97 7.66
N ILE A 57 -1.25 -2.70 7.33
CA ILE A 57 -0.29 -1.90 6.56
C ILE A 57 0.64 -1.20 7.54
N HIS A 58 1.95 -1.36 7.36
CA HIS A 58 2.97 -0.59 8.06
C HIS A 58 3.68 0.30 7.04
N THR A 59 3.70 1.60 7.29
CA THR A 59 4.44 2.59 6.50
C THR A 59 4.94 3.67 7.44
N ASN A 60 6.06 4.30 7.09
CA ASN A 60 6.63 5.45 7.78
C ASN A 60 6.02 6.78 7.31
N SER A 61 5.20 6.77 6.25
CA SER A 61 4.55 7.96 5.68
C SER A 61 3.18 8.21 6.33
N LEU A 62 3.15 9.20 7.22
CA LEU A 62 1.90 9.65 7.86
C LEU A 62 0.87 10.14 6.83
N GLU A 63 1.33 10.76 5.73
CA GLU A 63 0.45 11.24 4.66
C GLU A 63 -0.23 10.06 3.94
N SER A 64 0.54 9.04 3.58
CA SER A 64 0.02 7.83 2.93
C SER A 64 -0.97 7.10 3.86
N LEU A 65 -0.68 7.00 5.16
CA LEU A 65 -1.61 6.43 6.15
C LEU A 65 -2.95 7.18 6.20
N LYS A 66 -2.91 8.52 6.23
CA LYS A 66 -4.13 9.35 6.26
C LYS A 66 -4.98 9.09 5.02
N LEU A 67 -4.35 9.04 3.85
CA LEU A 67 -5.05 8.81 2.59
C LEU A 67 -5.65 7.40 2.51
N CYS A 68 -4.89 6.36 2.88
CA CYS A 68 -5.42 5.00 2.96
C CYS A 68 -6.61 4.90 3.91
N ARG A 69 -6.55 5.57 5.08
CA ARG A 69 -7.66 5.58 6.03
C ARG A 69 -8.91 6.23 5.45
N LEU A 70 -8.76 7.34 4.74
CA LEU A 70 -9.86 8.02 4.06
C LEU A 70 -10.45 7.16 2.93
N ALA A 71 -9.62 6.50 2.12
CA ALA A 71 -10.06 5.62 1.06
C ALA A 71 -10.86 4.42 1.60
N VAL A 72 -10.36 3.75 2.64
CA VAL A 72 -11.07 2.65 3.31
C VAL A 72 -12.39 3.13 3.91
N TRP A 73 -12.40 4.31 4.53
CA TRP A 73 -13.62 4.90 5.08
C TRP A 73 -14.65 5.21 3.99
N LEU A 74 -14.23 5.80 2.87
CA LEU A 74 -15.11 6.12 1.74
C LEU A 74 -15.75 4.84 1.16
N VAL A 75 -14.96 3.80 0.90
CA VAL A 75 -15.46 2.51 0.38
C VAL A 75 -16.48 1.90 1.34
N ARG A 76 -16.18 1.89 2.64
CA ARG A 76 -17.14 1.41 3.66
C ARG A 76 -18.41 2.26 3.68
N SER A 77 -18.30 3.58 3.62
CA SER A 77 -19.46 4.48 3.65
C SER A 77 -20.41 4.31 2.45
N GLN A 78 -19.89 3.89 1.29
CA GLN A 78 -20.71 3.58 0.12
C GLN A 78 -21.40 2.21 0.23
N LEU A 79 -20.74 1.22 0.87
CA LEU A 79 -21.34 -0.10 1.11
C LEU A 79 -22.50 -0.06 2.12
N TYR A 80 -22.45 0.84 3.11
CA TYR A 80 -23.52 1.00 4.12
C TYR A 80 -24.67 1.95 3.68
N LYS A 81 -24.67 2.42 2.42
CA LYS A 81 -25.75 3.23 1.83
C LYS A 81 -26.71 2.42 0.94
N LEU A 82 -26.58 1.09 0.93
CA LEU A 82 -27.51 0.16 0.26
C LEU A 82 -28.40 -0.52 1.30
#